data_AF-S2KPZ1-F1
#
_entry.id   AF-S2KPZ1-F1
#
_cell.length_a   1.000
_cell.length_b   1.000
_cell.length_c   1.000
_cell.angle_alpha   90.00
_cell.angle_beta   90.00
_cell.angle_gamma   90.00
#
_symmetry.space_group_name_H-M   'P 1'
#
loop_
_entity.id
_entity.type
_entity.pdbx_description
1 polymer ?
#
loop_
_entity_poly.entity_id
_entity_poly.type
_entity_poly.pdbx_seq_one_letter_code
_entity_poly.pdbx_strand_id
1 'polypeptide(L)'
;MLAAWVEQLLGFATEALEAIRDDEHYPSFMAWTREHGKLAVGGNLALAQALAPELWSQTPLERLDFACEPLARPGRNEPCWCDSGRKTKHCCGAVTLPGPVPEHLMWMLSLREWKGETLKAALASGRAPAQALLEAGLIAAESGQRGRAQQILEALFSQGDWSRLPEQAEPAFELLVDLYQERGFHRKRTALLDEILEHGPLFLRGVALERLCLMHLDSDDLASAREAFVRAQQALPDSPTLAYIEAMLLLHEGNAEEAAERARFWFRRLSRQGDLDTDQLAFLADLADNPGATLAEQMVNSEEDLAEPLASLQALLEVLPTAPLLHFQRGPEGELEYHSTAREDTLYAAWQEHFQVLVDEDAAMGFEADPWPHASQWLSALCAHPEWLDSPKVVQSLALALTNRFGSLPWMAPSMFEPLAKRLERWLTQLEGEGSGGFVWDVADNAVLLRTGLALVVGMERGARERSRHLAERLLSLDDQDSLGLRELVLDQLLREGRNEHALEVSQQPMETPLLGVLMGRVLALYRLERQDEAFDALREATDVNTHVIAMLCAENPRAASPSDELPASGSRAEAWQYRILMRDQWANTRGALAWLEAQRARLNAR
;
A
#
# COMPACT_ATOMS: atom_id res chain seq x y z
N MET A 1 -22.69 -24.26 -25.83
CA MET A 1 -22.89 -23.73 -27.20
C MET A 1 -22.38 -22.30 -27.36
N LEU A 2 -22.65 -21.38 -26.42
CA LEU A 2 -22.14 -19.99 -26.50
C LEU A 2 -20.61 -19.88 -26.34
N ALA A 3 -19.98 -20.61 -25.41
CA ALA A 3 -18.51 -20.57 -25.22
C ALA A 3 -17.74 -21.01 -26.48
N ALA A 4 -18.15 -22.12 -27.10
CA ALA A 4 -17.55 -22.61 -28.35
C ALA A 4 -17.75 -21.63 -29.53
N TRP A 5 -18.85 -20.88 -29.54
CA TRP A 5 -19.05 -19.81 -30.53
C TRP A 5 -18.10 -18.64 -30.29
N VAL A 6 -17.89 -18.22 -29.04
CA VAL A 6 -16.98 -17.13 -28.70
C VAL A 6 -15.54 -17.46 -29.11
N GLU A 7 -15.04 -18.65 -28.79
CA GLU A 7 -13.70 -19.10 -29.25
C GLU A 7 -13.59 -19.11 -30.77
N GLN A 8 -14.60 -19.64 -31.46
CA GLN A 8 -14.61 -19.69 -32.92
C GLN A 8 -14.67 -18.29 -33.55
N LEU A 9 -15.47 -17.39 -33.00
CA LEU A 9 -15.57 -16.00 -33.44
C LEU A 9 -14.25 -15.26 -33.22
N LEU A 10 -13.63 -15.41 -32.05
CA LEU A 10 -12.33 -14.79 -31.73
C LEU A 10 -11.23 -15.30 -32.65
N GLY A 11 -11.17 -16.61 -32.92
CA GLY A 11 -10.22 -17.20 -33.86
C GLY A 11 -10.39 -16.62 -35.27
N PHE A 12 -11.61 -16.66 -35.81
CA PHE A 12 -11.89 -16.09 -37.14
C PHE A 12 -11.61 -14.58 -37.20
N ALA A 13 -11.99 -13.82 -36.18
CA ALA A 13 -11.83 -12.36 -36.17
C ALA A 13 -10.36 -11.94 -36.08
N THR A 14 -9.52 -12.70 -35.38
CA THR A 14 -8.07 -12.47 -35.31
C THR A 14 -7.43 -12.66 -36.67
N GLU A 15 -7.66 -13.82 -37.33
CA GLU A 15 -7.12 -14.05 -38.68
C GLU A 15 -7.70 -13.07 -39.72
N ALA A 16 -8.97 -12.70 -39.57
CA ALA A 16 -9.61 -11.71 -40.43
C ALA A 16 -8.98 -10.31 -40.27
N LEU A 17 -8.61 -9.92 -39.05
CA LEU A 17 -7.93 -8.65 -38.80
C LEU A 17 -6.58 -8.61 -39.52
N GLU A 18 -5.77 -9.67 -39.39
CA GLU A 18 -4.49 -9.80 -40.10
C GLU A 18 -4.67 -9.63 -41.61
N ALA A 19 -5.64 -10.36 -42.19
CA ALA A 19 -5.94 -10.29 -43.62
C ALA A 19 -6.41 -8.89 -44.08
N ILE A 20 -7.19 -8.18 -43.25
CA ILE A 20 -7.63 -6.80 -43.55
C ILE A 20 -6.45 -5.83 -43.46
N ARG A 21 -5.48 -6.06 -42.57
CA ARG A 21 -4.29 -5.20 -42.42
C ARG A 21 -3.29 -5.37 -43.55
N ASP A 22 -3.17 -6.59 -44.08
CA ASP A 22 -2.32 -6.85 -45.25
C ASP A 22 -2.80 -6.08 -46.50
N ASP A 23 -4.12 -5.98 -46.68
CA ASP A 23 -4.74 -5.18 -47.74
C ASP A 23 -6.11 -4.65 -47.27
N GLU A 24 -6.18 -3.35 -46.96
CA GLU A 24 -7.41 -2.66 -46.53
C GLU A 24 -8.39 -2.43 -47.70
N HIS A 25 -8.64 -3.47 -48.49
CA HIS A 25 -9.57 -3.54 -49.61
C HIS A 25 -10.58 -4.69 -49.46
N TYR A 26 -11.87 -4.35 -49.36
CA TYR A 26 -12.94 -5.33 -49.08
C TYR A 26 -13.01 -6.54 -50.05
N PRO A 27 -12.90 -6.38 -51.39
CA PRO A 27 -12.84 -7.51 -52.31
C PRO A 27 -11.69 -8.48 -52.04
N SER A 28 -10.50 -7.99 -51.67
CA SER A 28 -9.34 -8.81 -51.30
C SER A 28 -9.64 -9.62 -50.04
N PHE A 29 -10.22 -8.98 -49.02
CA PHE A 29 -10.65 -9.65 -47.79
C PHE A 29 -11.72 -10.73 -48.05
N MET A 30 -12.67 -10.48 -48.96
CA MET A 30 -13.66 -11.49 -49.35
C MET A 30 -13.06 -12.67 -50.13
N ALA A 31 -12.00 -12.45 -50.90
CA ALA A 31 -11.24 -13.54 -51.52
C ALA A 31 -10.55 -14.41 -50.45
N TRP A 32 -9.86 -13.78 -49.51
CA TRP A 32 -9.25 -14.47 -48.36
C TRP A 32 -10.28 -15.28 -47.56
N THR A 33 -11.46 -14.70 -47.29
CA THR A 33 -12.55 -15.36 -46.55
C THR A 33 -12.97 -16.70 -47.19
N ARG A 34 -12.99 -16.76 -48.52
CA ARG A 34 -13.42 -17.97 -49.28
C ARG A 34 -12.34 -19.05 -49.32
N GLU A 35 -11.08 -18.63 -49.38
CA GLU A 35 -9.93 -19.51 -49.49
C GLU A 35 -9.53 -20.06 -48.11
N HIS A 36 -9.34 -19.18 -47.15
CA HIS A 36 -8.74 -19.46 -45.84
C HIS A 36 -9.75 -19.34 -44.70
N GLY A 37 -10.54 -18.26 -44.66
CA GLY A 37 -11.45 -17.98 -43.53
C GLY A 37 -12.49 -19.07 -43.21
N LYS A 38 -12.88 -19.90 -44.19
CA LYS A 38 -13.76 -21.06 -43.94
C LYS A 38 -13.14 -22.07 -42.96
N LEU A 39 -11.82 -22.19 -42.90
CA LEU A 39 -11.14 -23.15 -42.02
C LEU A 39 -11.28 -22.73 -40.55
N ALA A 40 -11.13 -21.44 -40.25
CA ALA A 40 -11.30 -20.87 -38.91
C ALA A 40 -12.74 -21.02 -38.36
N VAL A 41 -13.73 -21.22 -39.22
CA VAL A 41 -15.12 -21.53 -38.82
C VAL A 41 -15.52 -23.00 -39.06
N GLY A 42 -14.57 -23.93 -38.91
CA GLY A 42 -14.85 -25.37 -38.96
C GLY A 42 -15.24 -25.90 -40.35
N GLY A 43 -14.73 -25.27 -41.42
CA GLY A 43 -15.03 -25.60 -42.81
C GLY A 43 -16.32 -24.98 -43.35
N ASN A 44 -17.07 -24.21 -42.56
CA ASN A 44 -18.36 -23.65 -42.97
C ASN A 44 -18.20 -22.35 -43.76
N LEU A 45 -18.09 -22.48 -45.09
CA LEU A 45 -17.97 -21.32 -45.99
C LEU A 45 -19.13 -20.33 -45.89
N ALA A 46 -20.37 -20.81 -45.70
CA ALA A 46 -21.53 -19.93 -45.62
C ALA A 46 -21.47 -19.04 -44.36
N LEU A 47 -21.00 -19.60 -43.25
CA LEU A 47 -20.78 -18.86 -42.01
C LEU A 47 -19.67 -17.82 -42.15
N ALA A 48 -18.51 -18.20 -42.70
CA ALA A 48 -17.40 -17.27 -42.97
C ALA A 48 -17.85 -16.09 -43.85
N GLN A 49 -18.56 -16.37 -44.94
CA GLN A 49 -19.06 -15.33 -45.85
C GLN A 49 -20.12 -14.42 -45.24
N ALA A 50 -20.90 -14.91 -44.28
CA ALA A 50 -21.89 -14.11 -43.57
C ALA A 50 -21.25 -13.23 -42.48
N LEU A 51 -20.17 -13.71 -41.86
CA LEU A 51 -19.46 -13.03 -40.79
C LEU A 51 -18.51 -11.93 -41.29
N ALA A 52 -17.80 -12.17 -42.40
CA ALA A 52 -16.81 -11.24 -42.93
C ALA A 52 -17.32 -9.79 -43.15
N PRO A 53 -18.49 -9.54 -43.79
CA PRO A 53 -18.98 -8.18 -43.97
C PRO A 53 -19.30 -7.45 -42.66
N GLU A 54 -19.72 -8.18 -41.62
CA GLU A 54 -19.98 -7.62 -40.29
C GLU A 54 -18.67 -7.20 -39.62
N LEU A 55 -17.63 -8.03 -39.67
CA LEU A 55 -16.31 -7.69 -39.11
C LEU A 55 -15.66 -6.53 -39.88
N TRP A 56 -15.67 -6.57 -41.21
CA TRP A 56 -15.16 -5.46 -42.03
C TRP A 56 -15.77 -4.12 -41.63
N SER A 57 -17.10 -4.09 -41.46
CA SER A 57 -17.84 -2.87 -41.12
C SER A 57 -17.49 -2.32 -39.73
N GLN A 58 -16.87 -3.14 -38.87
CA GLN A 58 -16.44 -2.77 -37.52
C GLN A 58 -14.92 -2.51 -37.44
N THR A 59 -14.14 -2.92 -38.44
CA THR A 59 -12.67 -2.78 -38.40
C THR A 59 -12.24 -1.32 -38.56
N PRO A 60 -11.47 -0.75 -37.62
CA PRO A 60 -10.89 0.59 -37.81
C PRO A 60 -9.77 0.55 -38.83
N LEU A 61 -9.85 1.32 -39.91
CA LEU A 61 -8.88 1.28 -41.00
C LEU A 61 -7.82 2.38 -40.87
N GLU A 62 -6.54 2.02 -40.95
CA GLU A 62 -5.42 2.98 -40.84
C GLU A 62 -5.47 3.99 -41.99
N ARG A 63 -5.85 3.55 -43.21
CA ARG A 63 -6.00 4.45 -44.37
C ARG A 63 -7.09 5.51 -44.19
N LEU A 64 -8.03 5.30 -43.27
CA LEU A 64 -9.15 6.19 -42.98
C LEU A 64 -9.00 6.89 -41.63
N ASP A 65 -7.78 7.04 -41.11
CA ASP A 65 -7.53 7.65 -39.80
C ASP A 65 -8.35 6.94 -38.72
N PHE A 66 -8.30 5.60 -38.75
CA PHE A 66 -8.99 4.69 -37.85
C PHE A 66 -10.54 4.75 -37.93
N ALA A 67 -11.12 5.31 -38.99
CA ALA A 67 -12.56 5.16 -39.24
C ALA A 67 -12.90 3.72 -39.62
N CYS A 68 -14.08 3.26 -39.20
CA CYS A 68 -14.70 2.08 -39.79
C CYS A 68 -15.35 2.45 -41.13
N GLU A 69 -15.40 1.51 -42.07
CA GLU A 69 -16.07 1.68 -43.37
C GLU A 69 -17.32 0.77 -43.42
N PRO A 70 -18.45 1.19 -42.81
CA PRO A 70 -19.62 0.34 -42.72
C PRO A 70 -20.25 0.09 -44.09
N LEU A 71 -20.50 -1.18 -44.39
CA LEU A 71 -21.16 -1.58 -45.64
C LEU A 71 -22.67 -1.37 -45.55
N ALA A 72 -23.27 -0.90 -46.64
CA ALA A 72 -24.72 -0.81 -46.74
C ALA A 72 -25.35 -2.22 -46.71
N ARG A 73 -26.13 -2.51 -45.67
CA ARG A 73 -26.82 -3.81 -45.53
C ARG A 73 -27.83 -4.00 -46.67
N PRO A 74 -27.65 -5.02 -47.54
CA PRO A 74 -28.51 -5.20 -48.70
C PRO A 74 -29.90 -5.71 -48.30
N GLY A 75 -30.92 -5.20 -49.00
CA GLY A 75 -32.28 -5.69 -48.89
C GLY A 75 -32.42 -7.15 -49.30
N ARG A 76 -33.53 -7.79 -48.90
CA ARG A 76 -33.77 -9.23 -49.06
C ARG A 76 -33.61 -9.75 -50.51
N ASN A 77 -33.91 -8.94 -51.52
CA ASN A 77 -33.83 -9.31 -52.95
C ASN A 77 -32.63 -8.69 -53.69
N GLU A 78 -31.79 -7.90 -53.02
CA GLU A 78 -30.62 -7.25 -53.59
C GLU A 78 -29.42 -8.21 -53.67
N PRO A 79 -28.39 -7.89 -54.47
CA PRO A 79 -27.13 -8.64 -54.45
C PRO A 79 -26.53 -8.68 -53.05
N CYS A 80 -26.06 -9.85 -52.65
CA CYS A 80 -25.48 -10.08 -51.34
C CYS A 80 -24.13 -9.37 -51.21
N TRP A 81 -23.89 -8.72 -50.06
CA TRP A 81 -22.68 -7.96 -49.77
C TRP A 81 -21.38 -8.78 -49.75
N CYS A 82 -21.44 -10.10 -49.60
CA CYS A 82 -20.28 -11.00 -49.68
C CYS A 82 -19.75 -11.22 -51.11
N ASP A 83 -20.21 -10.41 -52.07
CA ASP A 83 -19.79 -10.43 -53.48
C ASP A 83 -20.01 -11.80 -54.18
N SER A 84 -21.03 -12.55 -53.76
CA SER A 84 -21.37 -13.85 -54.38
C SER A 84 -22.22 -13.73 -55.65
N GLY A 85 -22.71 -12.52 -55.97
CA GLY A 85 -23.69 -12.27 -57.03
C GLY A 85 -25.10 -12.83 -56.78
N ARG A 86 -25.33 -13.53 -55.67
CA ARG A 86 -26.64 -14.12 -55.30
C ARG A 86 -27.52 -13.09 -54.59
N LYS A 87 -28.84 -13.30 -54.61
CA LYS A 87 -29.78 -12.53 -53.78
C LYS A 87 -29.51 -12.79 -52.30
N THR A 88 -29.52 -11.75 -51.45
CA THR A 88 -29.21 -11.84 -50.01
C THR A 88 -29.98 -12.95 -49.30
N LYS A 89 -31.29 -13.11 -49.56
CA LYS A 89 -32.13 -14.17 -48.97
C LYS A 89 -31.74 -15.62 -49.32
N HIS A 90 -30.87 -15.80 -50.31
CA HIS A 90 -30.36 -17.09 -50.78
C HIS A 90 -28.84 -17.22 -50.57
N CYS A 91 -28.25 -16.32 -49.78
CA CYS A 91 -26.83 -16.27 -49.46
C CYS A 91 -26.67 -15.93 -47.97
N CYS A 92 -25.89 -14.90 -47.61
CA CYS A 92 -25.63 -14.55 -46.20
C CYS A 92 -26.90 -14.29 -45.40
N GLY A 93 -27.97 -13.75 -46.02
CA GLY A 93 -29.25 -13.54 -45.34
C GLY A 93 -30.05 -14.81 -45.04
N ALA A 94 -29.60 -15.98 -45.50
CA ALA A 94 -30.13 -17.28 -45.09
C ALA A 94 -29.32 -17.92 -43.95
N VAL A 95 -28.16 -17.35 -43.60
CA VAL A 95 -27.29 -17.85 -42.54
C VAL A 95 -27.75 -17.26 -41.22
N THR A 96 -27.97 -18.10 -40.22
CA THR A 96 -28.22 -17.67 -38.84
C THR A 96 -26.91 -17.76 -38.07
N LEU A 97 -26.42 -16.63 -37.57
CA LEU A 97 -25.22 -16.63 -36.72
C LEU A 97 -25.54 -17.32 -35.38
N PRO A 98 -24.63 -18.15 -34.83
CA PRO A 98 -24.85 -18.82 -33.55
C PRO A 98 -25.02 -17.87 -32.36
N GLY A 99 -24.54 -16.62 -32.47
CA GLY A 99 -24.70 -15.57 -31.48
C GLY A 99 -24.39 -14.19 -32.05
N PRO A 100 -24.58 -13.12 -31.26
CA PRO A 100 -24.24 -11.76 -31.68
C PRO A 100 -22.73 -11.59 -31.86
N VAL A 101 -22.36 -10.63 -32.71
CA VAL A 101 -20.97 -10.15 -32.88
C VAL A 101 -20.84 -8.83 -32.12
N PRO A 102 -20.00 -8.73 -31.08
CA PRO A 102 -19.84 -7.49 -30.32
C PRO A 102 -19.32 -6.35 -31.22
N GLU A 103 -19.95 -5.18 -31.18
CA GLU A 103 -19.63 -4.05 -32.08
C GLU A 103 -18.22 -3.49 -31.88
N HIS A 104 -17.63 -3.71 -30.70
CA HIS A 104 -16.30 -3.25 -30.32
C HIS A 104 -15.19 -4.28 -30.57
N LEU A 105 -15.53 -5.49 -31.03
CA LEU A 105 -14.61 -6.62 -31.16
C LEU A 105 -13.38 -6.28 -32.00
N MET A 106 -13.58 -5.75 -33.21
CA MET A 106 -12.48 -5.46 -34.13
C MET A 106 -11.60 -4.30 -33.65
N TRP A 107 -12.17 -3.36 -32.89
CA TRP A 107 -11.40 -2.31 -32.20
C TRP A 107 -10.54 -2.90 -31.09
N MET A 108 -11.10 -3.77 -30.24
CA MET A 108 -10.36 -4.45 -29.17
C MET A 108 -9.19 -5.26 -29.74
N LEU A 109 -9.41 -6.03 -30.81
CA LEU A 109 -8.36 -6.79 -31.48
C LEU A 109 -7.29 -5.87 -32.11
N SER A 110 -7.70 -4.78 -32.77
CA SER A 110 -6.75 -3.81 -33.35
C SER A 110 -5.88 -3.15 -32.27
N LEU A 111 -6.48 -2.74 -31.15
CA LEU A 111 -5.75 -2.22 -29.99
C LEU A 111 -4.81 -3.26 -29.39
N ARG A 112 -5.15 -4.55 -29.46
CA ARG A 112 -4.28 -5.66 -29.03
C ARG A 112 -3.04 -5.82 -29.91
N GLU A 113 -3.12 -5.48 -31.20
CA GLU A 113 -2.01 -5.65 -32.14
C GLU A 113 -1.14 -4.40 -32.29
N TRP A 114 -1.73 -3.21 -32.38
CA TRP A 114 -1.01 -1.97 -32.68
C TRP A 114 0.05 -1.61 -31.63
N LYS A 115 1.22 -1.16 -32.09
CA LYS A 115 2.34 -0.76 -31.23
C LYS A 115 2.91 0.59 -31.66
N GLY A 116 3.70 1.21 -30.78
CA GLY A 116 4.46 2.42 -31.09
C GLY A 116 3.55 3.58 -31.53
N GLU A 117 3.91 4.24 -32.63
CA GLU A 117 3.21 5.43 -33.12
C GLU A 117 1.78 5.13 -33.61
N THR A 118 1.52 3.95 -34.18
CA THR A 118 0.17 3.58 -34.65
C THR A 118 -0.80 3.49 -33.49
N LEU A 119 -0.40 2.88 -32.37
CA LEU A 119 -1.24 2.83 -31.16
C LEU A 119 -1.53 4.23 -30.63
N LYS A 120 -0.49 5.09 -30.52
CA LYS A 120 -0.68 6.47 -30.06
C LYS A 120 -1.63 7.25 -30.96
N ALA A 121 -1.49 7.12 -32.27
CA ALA A 121 -2.37 7.77 -33.24
C ALA A 121 -3.81 7.25 -33.12
N ALA A 122 -4.00 5.93 -32.96
CA ALA A 122 -5.31 5.33 -32.76
C ALA A 122 -6.00 5.84 -31.50
N LEU A 123 -5.28 5.91 -30.37
CA LEU A 123 -5.82 6.45 -29.11
C LEU A 123 -6.13 7.95 -29.23
N ALA A 124 -5.23 8.72 -29.84
CA ALA A 124 -5.41 10.16 -30.05
C ALA A 124 -6.58 10.51 -31.00
N SER A 125 -7.00 9.56 -31.86
CA SER A 125 -8.16 9.75 -32.76
C SER A 125 -9.48 9.93 -31.99
N GLY A 126 -9.56 9.43 -30.74
CA GLY A 126 -10.78 9.45 -29.93
C GLY A 126 -11.91 8.57 -30.47
N ARG A 127 -11.64 7.69 -31.43
CA ARG A 127 -12.66 6.84 -32.08
C ARG A 127 -12.85 5.47 -31.44
N ALA A 128 -11.89 5.06 -30.62
CA ALA A 128 -11.93 3.76 -29.95
C ALA A 128 -13.13 3.69 -28.97
N PRO A 129 -14.03 2.70 -29.11
CA PRO A 129 -15.12 2.50 -28.17
C PRO A 129 -14.61 2.24 -26.76
N ALA A 130 -15.29 2.77 -25.75
CA ALA A 130 -14.89 2.62 -24.35
C ALA A 130 -14.76 1.14 -23.93
N GLN A 131 -15.70 0.29 -24.38
CA GLN A 131 -15.64 -1.16 -24.13
C GLN A 131 -14.39 -1.82 -24.74
N ALA A 132 -13.94 -1.39 -25.93
CA ALA A 132 -12.72 -1.92 -26.54
C ALA A 132 -11.46 -1.48 -25.78
N LEU A 133 -11.41 -0.24 -25.31
CA LEU A 133 -10.31 0.27 -24.48
C LEU A 133 -10.23 -0.49 -23.15
N LEU A 134 -11.38 -0.72 -22.50
CA LEU A 134 -11.48 -1.50 -21.27
C LEU A 134 -10.90 -2.91 -21.46
N GLU A 135 -11.43 -3.69 -22.41
CA GLU A 135 -11.00 -5.07 -22.64
C GLU A 135 -9.54 -5.16 -23.10
N ALA A 136 -9.11 -4.31 -24.04
CA ALA A 136 -7.73 -4.33 -24.54
C ALA A 136 -6.72 -3.91 -23.45
N GLY A 137 -7.10 -2.99 -22.57
CA GLY A 137 -6.28 -2.54 -21.44
C GLY A 137 -6.08 -3.64 -20.40
N LEU A 138 -7.16 -4.30 -19.99
CA LEU A 138 -7.11 -5.43 -19.04
C LEU A 138 -6.25 -6.58 -19.60
N ILE A 139 -6.50 -7.00 -20.84
CA ILE A 139 -5.72 -8.07 -21.49
C ILE A 139 -4.22 -7.70 -21.58
N ALA A 140 -3.90 -6.43 -21.87
CA ALA A 140 -2.52 -5.97 -21.94
C ALA A 140 -1.81 -6.06 -20.58
N ALA A 141 -2.52 -5.76 -19.49
CA ALA A 141 -1.97 -5.89 -18.13
C ALA A 141 -1.77 -7.35 -17.73
N GLU A 142 -2.75 -8.21 -17.97
CA GLU A 142 -2.65 -9.67 -17.74
C GLU A 142 -1.47 -10.28 -18.52
N SER A 143 -1.19 -9.76 -19.72
CA SER A 143 -0.06 -10.17 -20.56
C SER A 143 1.29 -9.55 -20.15
N GLY A 144 1.36 -8.82 -19.03
CA GLY A 144 2.57 -8.16 -18.53
C GLY A 144 3.00 -6.90 -19.31
N GLN A 145 2.20 -6.41 -20.25
CA GLN A 145 2.51 -5.24 -21.08
C GLN A 145 2.10 -3.93 -20.38
N ARG A 146 2.66 -3.70 -19.18
CA ARG A 146 2.27 -2.61 -18.25
C ARG A 146 2.22 -1.22 -18.89
N GLY A 147 3.24 -0.85 -19.66
CA GLY A 147 3.29 0.47 -20.30
C GLY A 147 2.21 0.68 -21.37
N ARG A 148 1.75 -0.40 -22.01
CA ARG A 148 0.67 -0.36 -23.00
C ARG A 148 -0.70 -0.35 -22.33
N ALA A 149 -0.88 -1.19 -21.30
CA ALA A 149 -2.08 -1.17 -20.47
C ALA A 149 -2.34 0.25 -19.94
N GLN A 150 -1.30 0.91 -19.40
CA GLN A 150 -1.39 2.28 -18.94
C GLN A 150 -1.89 3.24 -20.04
N GLN A 151 -1.32 3.22 -21.25
CA GLN A 151 -1.73 4.13 -22.34
C GLN A 151 -3.18 3.93 -22.77
N ILE A 152 -3.62 2.67 -22.87
CA ILE A 152 -4.98 2.33 -23.29
C ILE A 152 -5.99 2.73 -22.21
N LEU A 153 -5.70 2.43 -20.95
CA LEU A 153 -6.57 2.78 -19.82
C LEU A 153 -6.60 4.29 -19.56
N GLU A 154 -5.49 5.01 -19.76
CA GLU A 154 -5.47 6.48 -19.76
C GLU A 154 -6.46 7.04 -20.79
N ALA A 155 -6.48 6.48 -22.00
CA ALA A 155 -7.42 6.90 -23.03
C ALA A 155 -8.88 6.58 -22.68
N LEU A 156 -9.16 5.52 -21.91
CA LEU A 156 -10.50 5.19 -21.42
C LEU A 156 -11.03 6.28 -20.48
N PHE A 157 -10.24 6.69 -19.49
CA PHE A 157 -10.67 7.66 -18.48
C PHE A 157 -10.55 9.12 -18.94
N SER A 158 -9.77 9.40 -19.99
CA SER A 158 -9.63 10.75 -20.55
C SER A 158 -10.78 11.18 -21.47
N GLN A 159 -11.77 10.32 -21.77
CA GLN A 159 -12.82 10.63 -22.75
C GLN A 159 -13.81 11.72 -22.29
N GLY A 160 -13.77 12.14 -21.02
CA GLY A 160 -14.55 13.24 -20.44
C GLY A 160 -16.06 12.98 -20.29
N ASP A 161 -16.64 12.10 -21.12
CA ASP A 161 -18.03 11.65 -21.00
C ASP A 161 -18.12 10.40 -20.10
N TRP A 162 -18.08 10.64 -18.79
CA TRP A 162 -18.20 9.62 -17.75
C TRP A 162 -19.51 8.80 -17.82
N SER A 163 -20.53 9.29 -18.53
CA SER A 163 -21.80 8.57 -18.72
C SER A 163 -21.70 7.39 -19.70
N ARG A 164 -20.64 7.36 -20.53
CA ARG A 164 -20.39 6.30 -21.51
C ARG A 164 -19.38 5.26 -21.05
N LEU A 165 -18.87 5.38 -19.82
CA LEU A 165 -17.99 4.37 -19.27
C LEU A 165 -18.74 3.04 -19.12
N PRO A 166 -18.10 1.92 -19.44
CA PRO A 166 -18.65 0.61 -19.14
C PRO A 166 -18.95 0.46 -17.65
N GLU A 167 -20.01 -0.26 -17.30
CA GLU A 167 -20.33 -0.58 -15.91
C GLU A 167 -19.19 -1.36 -15.23
N GLN A 168 -18.41 -2.13 -16.01
CA GLN A 168 -17.27 -2.92 -15.55
C GLN A 168 -15.94 -2.12 -15.59
N ALA A 169 -15.98 -0.79 -15.54
CA ALA A 169 -14.78 0.03 -15.57
C ALA A 169 -13.97 0.01 -14.26
N GLU A 170 -14.54 -0.49 -13.17
CA GLU A 170 -13.90 -0.54 -11.85
C GLU A 170 -12.54 -1.28 -11.84
N PRO A 171 -12.42 -2.54 -12.33
CA PRO A 171 -11.12 -3.22 -12.39
C PRO A 171 -10.07 -2.48 -13.21
N ALA A 172 -10.49 -1.79 -14.28
CA ALA A 172 -9.58 -0.97 -15.09
C ALA A 172 -9.10 0.28 -14.36
N PHE A 173 -9.96 0.88 -13.53
CA PHE A 173 -9.59 2.02 -12.69
C PHE A 173 -8.56 1.58 -11.64
N GLU A 174 -8.82 0.50 -10.91
CA GLU A 174 -7.90 -0.02 -9.90
C GLU A 174 -6.54 -0.36 -10.50
N LEU A 175 -6.54 -1.08 -11.62
CA LEU A 175 -5.33 -1.43 -12.35
C LEU A 175 -4.53 -0.19 -12.79
N LEU A 176 -5.21 0.88 -13.25
CA LEU A 176 -4.51 2.11 -13.66
C LEU A 176 -3.89 2.83 -12.45
N VAL A 177 -4.57 2.84 -11.31
CA VAL A 177 -4.04 3.37 -10.05
C VAL A 177 -2.79 2.60 -9.62
N ASP A 178 -2.84 1.27 -9.67
CA ASP A 178 -1.71 0.40 -9.33
C ASP A 178 -0.54 0.61 -10.30
N LEU A 179 -0.80 0.68 -11.61
CA LEU A 179 0.22 0.98 -12.63
C LEU A 179 0.88 2.34 -12.42
N TYR A 180 0.15 3.35 -11.93
CA TYR A 180 0.74 4.63 -11.57
C TYR A 180 1.61 4.54 -10.31
N GLN A 181 1.18 3.79 -9.30
CA GLN A 181 1.95 3.59 -8.09
C GLN A 181 3.27 2.87 -8.40
N GLU A 182 3.23 1.73 -9.09
CA GLU A 182 4.40 0.94 -9.47
C GLU A 182 5.44 1.73 -10.27
N ARG A 183 4.98 2.72 -11.05
CA ARG A 183 5.83 3.52 -11.96
C ARG A 183 6.18 4.90 -11.40
N GLY A 184 5.77 5.23 -10.17
CA GLY A 184 6.04 6.51 -9.52
C GLY A 184 5.30 7.71 -10.12
N PHE A 185 4.18 7.49 -10.81
CA PHE A 185 3.38 8.55 -11.43
C PHE A 185 2.36 9.20 -10.47
N HIS A 186 2.81 9.63 -9.29
CA HIS A 186 1.94 10.15 -8.22
C HIS A 186 1.02 11.29 -8.67
N ARG A 187 1.50 12.23 -9.49
CA ARG A 187 0.69 13.36 -9.99
C ARG A 187 -0.47 12.91 -10.87
N LYS A 188 -0.24 11.92 -11.74
CA LYS A 188 -1.30 11.39 -12.62
C LYS A 188 -2.33 10.63 -11.81
N ARG A 189 -1.88 9.85 -10.82
CA ARG A 189 -2.77 9.15 -9.89
C ARG A 189 -3.68 10.12 -9.14
N THR A 190 -3.13 11.17 -8.53
CA THR A 190 -3.93 12.18 -7.82
C THR A 190 -4.93 12.86 -8.75
N ALA A 191 -4.50 13.27 -9.95
CA ALA A 191 -5.40 13.89 -10.92
C ALA A 191 -6.56 12.96 -11.36
N LEU A 192 -6.29 11.68 -11.59
CA LEU A 192 -7.31 10.69 -11.93
C LEU A 192 -8.32 10.51 -10.78
N LEU A 193 -7.83 10.41 -9.55
CA LEU A 193 -8.67 10.31 -8.36
C LEU A 193 -9.57 11.54 -8.23
N ASP A 194 -9.00 12.74 -8.28
CA ASP A 194 -9.76 13.99 -8.20
C ASP A 194 -10.84 14.08 -9.30
N GLU A 195 -10.51 13.72 -10.53
CA GLU A 195 -11.45 13.76 -11.66
C GLU A 195 -12.63 12.80 -11.45
N ILE A 196 -12.37 11.58 -10.96
CA ILE A 196 -13.43 10.60 -10.63
C ILE A 196 -14.32 11.12 -9.51
N LEU A 197 -13.74 11.73 -8.47
CA LEU A 197 -14.52 12.27 -7.35
C LEU A 197 -15.44 13.42 -7.76
N GLU A 198 -14.96 14.29 -8.65
CA GLU A 198 -15.73 15.43 -9.14
C GLU A 198 -16.78 15.02 -10.17
N HIS A 199 -16.39 14.23 -11.18
CA HIS A 199 -17.17 14.03 -12.42
C HIS A 199 -17.56 12.56 -12.68
N GLY A 200 -16.93 11.60 -12.00
CA GLY A 200 -17.16 10.17 -12.22
C GLY A 200 -18.54 9.67 -11.76
N PRO A 201 -18.95 8.46 -12.18
CA PRO A 201 -20.18 7.82 -11.72
C PRO A 201 -20.08 7.38 -10.26
N LEU A 202 -21.22 7.19 -9.59
CA LEU A 202 -21.29 6.88 -8.15
C LEU A 202 -20.49 5.63 -7.74
N PHE A 203 -20.50 4.57 -8.55
CA PHE A 203 -19.76 3.35 -8.24
C PHE A 203 -18.25 3.59 -8.23
N LEU A 204 -17.69 4.31 -9.21
CA LEU A 204 -16.25 4.64 -9.23
C LEU A 204 -15.85 5.63 -8.13
N ARG A 205 -16.74 6.55 -7.74
CA ARG A 205 -16.47 7.47 -6.62
C ARG A 205 -16.24 6.72 -5.32
N GLY A 206 -16.97 5.63 -5.09
CA GLY A 206 -16.76 4.76 -3.94
C GLY A 206 -15.37 4.21 -3.91
N VAL A 207 -15.03 3.45 -4.95
CA VAL A 207 -13.71 2.81 -5.09
C VAL A 207 -12.57 3.84 -4.98
N ALA A 208 -12.73 5.03 -5.58
CA ALA A 208 -11.74 6.09 -5.47
C ALA A 208 -11.56 6.63 -4.04
N LEU A 209 -12.66 6.83 -3.30
CA LEU A 209 -12.61 7.30 -1.91
C LEU A 209 -12.02 6.23 -0.99
N GLU A 210 -12.34 4.96 -1.23
CA GLU A 210 -11.81 3.82 -0.50
C GLU A 210 -10.29 3.73 -0.68
N ARG A 211 -9.81 3.79 -1.93
CA ARG A 211 -8.37 3.81 -2.24
C ARG A 211 -7.66 5.02 -1.65
N LEU A 212 -8.26 6.21 -1.66
CA LEU A 212 -7.67 7.39 -1.01
C LEU A 212 -7.54 7.22 0.50
N CYS A 213 -8.56 6.67 1.16
CA CYS A 213 -8.50 6.42 2.60
C CYS A 213 -7.35 5.45 2.93
N LEU A 214 -7.26 4.32 2.22
CA LEU A 214 -6.20 3.34 2.41
C LEU A 214 -4.82 3.94 2.13
N MET A 215 -4.65 4.70 1.05
CA MET A 215 -3.40 5.38 0.75
C MET A 215 -2.97 6.36 1.85
N HIS A 216 -3.91 7.14 2.40
CA HIS A 216 -3.59 8.05 3.48
C HIS A 216 -3.23 7.31 4.77
N LEU A 217 -3.93 6.21 5.07
CA LEU A 217 -3.60 5.30 6.18
C LEU A 217 -2.19 4.70 6.01
N ASP A 218 -1.83 4.22 4.82
CA ASP A 218 -0.48 3.68 4.53
C ASP A 218 0.61 4.73 4.71
N SER A 219 0.32 5.99 4.40
CA SER A 219 1.25 7.13 4.58
C SER A 219 1.20 7.77 5.97
N ASP A 220 0.40 7.22 6.89
CA ASP A 220 0.17 7.73 8.25
C ASP A 220 -0.39 9.17 8.31
N ASP A 221 -1.02 9.63 7.21
CA ASP A 221 -1.69 10.93 7.15
C ASP A 221 -3.14 10.79 7.63
N LEU A 222 -3.31 10.58 8.93
CA LEU A 222 -4.61 10.33 9.56
C LEU A 222 -5.60 11.50 9.35
N ALA A 223 -5.10 12.73 9.27
CA ALA A 223 -5.92 13.91 9.03
C ALA A 223 -6.56 13.86 7.63
N SER A 224 -5.77 13.61 6.60
CA SER A 224 -6.28 13.44 5.24
C SER A 224 -7.14 12.18 5.09
N ALA A 225 -6.78 11.08 5.77
CA ALA A 225 -7.58 9.86 5.81
C ALA A 225 -8.98 10.13 6.38
N ARG A 226 -9.08 10.90 7.47
CA ARG A 226 -10.36 11.30 8.09
C ARG A 226 -11.18 12.18 7.15
N GLU A 227 -10.57 13.15 6.47
CA GLU A 227 -11.26 14.01 5.50
C GLU A 227 -11.81 13.19 4.32
N ALA A 228 -10.97 12.31 3.75
CA ALA A 228 -11.36 11.40 2.67
C ALA A 228 -12.50 10.48 3.12
N PHE A 229 -12.45 9.93 4.33
CA PHE A 229 -13.50 9.08 4.88
C PHE A 229 -14.83 9.82 5.04
N VAL A 230 -14.83 11.07 5.51
CA VAL A 230 -16.07 11.87 5.63
C VAL A 230 -16.69 12.11 4.25
N ARG A 231 -15.87 12.37 3.23
CA ARG A 231 -16.35 12.48 1.84
C ARG A 231 -16.91 11.15 1.32
N ALA A 232 -16.25 10.03 1.65
CA ALA A 232 -16.71 8.67 1.33
C ALA A 232 -18.10 8.39 1.92
N GLN A 233 -18.28 8.69 3.20
CA GLN A 233 -19.54 8.51 3.90
C GLN A 233 -20.68 9.37 3.32
N GLN A 234 -20.40 10.57 2.84
CA GLN A 234 -21.40 11.44 2.20
C GLN A 234 -21.78 10.93 0.80
N ALA A 235 -20.81 10.40 0.05
CA ALA A 235 -21.02 9.90 -1.30
C ALA A 235 -21.76 8.56 -1.34
N LEU A 236 -21.39 7.62 -0.46
CA LEU A 236 -21.92 6.25 -0.42
C LEU A 236 -22.26 5.82 1.03
N PRO A 237 -23.32 6.37 1.64
CA PRO A 237 -23.60 6.21 3.07
C PRO A 237 -23.94 4.78 3.53
N ASP A 238 -24.20 3.88 2.60
CA ASP A 238 -24.59 2.48 2.85
C ASP A 238 -23.58 1.47 2.28
N SER A 239 -22.38 1.92 1.88
CA SER A 239 -21.34 0.98 1.44
C SER A 239 -20.80 0.17 2.64
N PRO A 240 -20.77 -1.18 2.56
CA PRO A 240 -20.19 -2.02 3.61
C PRO A 240 -18.70 -1.76 3.81
N THR A 241 -18.00 -1.29 2.76
CA THR A 241 -16.58 -0.95 2.81
C THR A 241 -16.28 0.11 3.87
N LEU A 242 -17.19 1.07 4.07
CA LEU A 242 -17.01 2.13 5.06
C LEU A 242 -16.90 1.60 6.48
N ALA A 243 -17.51 0.44 6.77
CA ALA A 243 -17.46 -0.15 8.10
C ALA A 243 -16.03 -0.54 8.49
N TYR A 244 -15.30 -1.18 7.58
CA TYR A 244 -13.92 -1.60 7.87
C TYR A 244 -12.93 -0.43 7.75
N ILE A 245 -13.11 0.50 6.81
CA ILE A 245 -12.25 1.70 6.72
C ILE A 245 -12.37 2.55 7.98
N GLU A 246 -13.59 2.71 8.52
CA GLU A 246 -13.78 3.44 9.77
C GLU A 246 -13.10 2.72 10.95
N ALA A 247 -13.21 1.39 11.01
CA ALA A 247 -12.53 0.60 12.02
C ALA A 247 -10.99 0.74 11.92
N MET A 248 -10.42 0.63 10.71
CA MET A 248 -8.98 0.82 10.49
C MET A 248 -8.54 2.20 10.95
N LEU A 249 -9.26 3.26 10.55
CA LEU A 249 -8.92 4.63 10.93
C LEU A 249 -8.95 4.83 12.46
N LEU A 250 -10.02 4.37 13.12
CA LEU A 250 -10.14 4.48 14.58
C LEU A 250 -9.04 3.69 15.31
N LEU A 251 -8.63 2.52 14.78
CA LEU A 251 -7.52 1.76 15.34
C LEU A 251 -6.17 2.46 15.17
N HIS A 252 -5.92 3.12 14.03
CA HIS A 252 -4.72 3.96 13.85
C HIS A 252 -4.71 5.18 14.78
N GLU A 253 -5.89 5.74 15.06
CA GLU A 253 -6.06 6.82 16.04
C GLU A 253 -5.87 6.32 17.50
N GLY A 254 -5.90 5.00 17.74
CA GLY A 254 -5.81 4.38 19.06
C GLY A 254 -7.16 4.23 19.79
N ASN A 255 -8.28 4.45 19.10
CA ASN A 255 -9.64 4.45 19.63
C ASN A 255 -10.31 3.07 19.43
N ALA A 256 -9.75 2.00 19.99
CA ALA A 256 -10.22 0.64 19.79
C ALA A 256 -11.67 0.38 20.28
N GLU A 257 -12.07 0.99 21.39
CA GLU A 257 -13.44 0.88 21.90
C GLU A 257 -14.45 1.53 20.95
N GLU A 258 -14.13 2.73 20.46
CA GLU A 258 -14.97 3.43 19.48
C GLU A 258 -15.06 2.65 18.17
N ALA A 259 -13.96 2.04 17.72
CA ALA A 259 -13.96 1.16 16.54
C ALA A 259 -15.00 0.03 16.68
N ALA A 260 -15.05 -0.64 17.83
CA ALA A 260 -16.02 -1.70 18.09
C ALA A 260 -17.47 -1.17 18.13
N GLU A 261 -17.71 -0.01 18.75
CA GLU A 261 -19.04 0.61 18.79
C GLU A 261 -19.54 1.01 17.40
N ARG A 262 -18.66 1.61 16.58
CA ARG A 262 -18.95 2.00 15.20
C ARG A 262 -19.17 0.77 14.30
N ALA A 263 -18.38 -0.28 14.44
CA ALA A 263 -18.59 -1.54 13.74
C ALA A 263 -19.96 -2.18 14.10
N ARG A 264 -20.36 -2.20 15.38
CA ARG A 264 -21.71 -2.67 15.79
C ARG A 264 -22.84 -1.80 15.24
N PHE A 265 -22.60 -0.50 15.06
CA PHE A 265 -23.57 0.38 14.40
C PHE A 265 -23.74 -0.02 12.92
N TRP A 266 -22.63 -0.19 12.19
CA TRP A 266 -22.65 -0.60 10.79
C TRP A 266 -23.31 -1.97 10.60
N PHE A 267 -22.91 -2.97 11.39
CA PHE A 267 -23.52 -4.30 11.34
C PHE A 267 -25.04 -4.23 11.52
N ARG A 268 -25.55 -3.51 12.53
CA ARG A 268 -27.00 -3.37 12.74
C ARG A 268 -27.72 -2.63 11.61
N ARG A 269 -27.06 -1.67 10.95
CA ARG A 269 -27.63 -0.89 9.85
C ARG A 269 -27.70 -1.74 8.57
N LEU A 270 -26.59 -2.35 8.18
CA LEU A 270 -26.45 -3.09 6.92
C LEU A 270 -27.20 -4.43 6.96
N SER A 271 -27.18 -5.15 8.09
CA SER A 271 -27.95 -6.39 8.27
C SER A 271 -29.47 -6.21 8.11
N ARG A 272 -29.99 -4.98 8.27
CA ARG A 272 -31.42 -4.68 8.07
C ARG A 272 -31.79 -4.40 6.61
N GLN A 273 -30.82 -4.01 5.78
CA GLN A 273 -31.06 -3.73 4.35
C GLN A 273 -31.22 -5.04 3.57
N GLY A 274 -30.46 -6.08 3.94
CA GLY A 274 -30.59 -7.42 3.35
C GLY A 274 -29.89 -7.58 2.00
N ASP A 275 -29.06 -6.62 1.61
CA ASP A 275 -28.34 -6.61 0.33
C ASP A 275 -26.97 -7.31 0.38
N LEU A 276 -26.53 -7.73 1.58
CA LEU A 276 -25.24 -8.38 1.80
C LEU A 276 -25.34 -9.90 1.73
N ASP A 277 -24.29 -10.55 1.24
CA ASP A 277 -24.16 -12.00 1.29
C ASP A 277 -23.80 -12.52 2.71
N THR A 278 -23.83 -13.84 2.87
CA THR A 278 -23.56 -14.49 4.18
C THR A 278 -22.15 -14.21 4.70
N ASP A 279 -21.16 -14.15 3.82
CA ASP A 279 -19.75 -14.03 4.19
C ASP A 279 -19.44 -12.58 4.61
N GLN A 280 -19.98 -11.60 3.88
CA GLN A 280 -19.94 -10.18 4.23
C GLN A 280 -20.62 -9.90 5.58
N LEU A 281 -21.77 -10.54 5.83
CA LEU A 281 -22.46 -10.41 7.12
C LEU A 281 -21.68 -11.03 8.28
N ALA A 282 -21.04 -12.18 8.06
CA ALA A 282 -20.18 -12.82 9.04
C ALA A 282 -18.98 -11.92 9.37
N PHE A 283 -18.29 -11.41 8.35
CA PHE A 283 -17.17 -10.48 8.53
C PHE A 283 -17.57 -9.23 9.33
N LEU A 284 -18.72 -8.61 9.02
CA LEU A 284 -19.20 -7.44 9.77
C LEU A 284 -19.59 -7.79 11.22
N ALA A 285 -20.05 -9.02 11.48
CA ALA A 285 -20.33 -9.49 12.83
C ALA A 285 -19.05 -9.66 13.64
N ASP A 286 -18.02 -10.26 13.04
CA ASP A 286 -16.71 -10.45 13.67
C ASP A 286 -16.03 -9.10 13.92
N LEU A 287 -16.06 -8.19 12.93
CA LEU A 287 -15.56 -6.82 13.07
C LEU A 287 -16.27 -6.07 14.20
N ALA A 288 -17.55 -6.33 14.43
CA ALA A 288 -18.33 -5.73 15.52
C ALA A 288 -18.01 -6.32 16.91
N ASP A 289 -17.47 -7.53 16.97
CA ASP A 289 -17.02 -8.17 18.20
C ASP A 289 -15.59 -7.72 18.55
N ASN A 290 -14.66 -7.87 17.61
CA ASN A 290 -13.26 -7.50 17.79
C ASN A 290 -12.63 -6.97 16.48
N PRO A 291 -12.69 -5.64 16.24
CA PRO A 291 -12.18 -5.05 15.01
C PRO A 291 -10.71 -5.38 14.73
N GLY A 292 -9.87 -5.35 15.77
CA GLY A 292 -8.44 -5.59 15.62
C GLY A 292 -8.13 -7.03 15.23
N ALA A 293 -8.75 -8.01 15.90
CA ALA A 293 -8.54 -9.42 15.57
C ALA A 293 -9.04 -9.76 14.16
N THR A 294 -10.22 -9.25 13.78
CA THR A 294 -10.80 -9.49 12.44
C THR A 294 -9.93 -8.90 11.33
N LEU A 295 -9.41 -7.67 11.51
CA LEU A 295 -8.50 -7.06 10.53
C LEU A 295 -7.14 -7.76 10.48
N ALA A 296 -6.64 -8.26 11.61
CA ALA A 296 -5.43 -9.08 11.64
C ALA A 296 -5.61 -10.39 10.87
N GLU A 297 -6.74 -11.08 11.07
CA GLU A 297 -7.09 -12.30 10.36
C GLU A 297 -7.25 -12.05 8.85
N GLN A 298 -7.92 -10.97 8.46
CA GLN A 298 -8.03 -10.57 7.05
C GLN A 298 -6.65 -10.32 6.42
N MET A 299 -5.75 -9.63 7.14
CA MET A 299 -4.40 -9.36 6.67
C MET A 299 -3.60 -10.65 6.49
N VAL A 300 -3.69 -11.58 7.44
CA VAL A 300 -3.06 -12.90 7.36
C VAL A 300 -3.57 -13.69 6.16
N ASN A 301 -4.88 -13.69 5.93
CA ASN A 301 -5.52 -14.45 4.85
C ASN A 301 -5.53 -13.72 3.48
N SER A 302 -4.87 -12.56 3.35
CA SER A 302 -4.91 -11.75 2.14
C SER A 302 -4.15 -12.35 0.96
N GLU A 303 -3.02 -13.03 1.24
CA GLU A 303 -2.18 -13.69 0.25
C GLU A 303 -2.29 -15.21 0.40
N GLU A 304 -2.80 -15.89 -0.64
CA GLU A 304 -3.07 -17.33 -0.61
C GLU A 304 -1.83 -18.15 -0.22
N ASP A 305 -0.66 -17.79 -0.73
CA ASP A 305 0.61 -18.48 -0.47
C ASP A 305 1.17 -18.24 0.95
N LEU A 306 0.73 -17.19 1.65
CA LEU A 306 1.22 -16.82 2.98
C LEU A 306 0.20 -17.03 4.10
N ALA A 307 -1.07 -17.26 3.77
CA ALA A 307 -2.15 -17.40 4.76
C ALA A 307 -1.87 -18.49 5.80
N GLU A 308 -1.59 -19.72 5.36
CA GLU A 308 -1.30 -20.85 6.26
C GLU A 308 0.01 -20.65 7.06
N PRO A 309 1.15 -20.24 6.46
CA PRO A 309 2.37 -19.97 7.21
C PRO A 309 2.23 -18.85 8.25
N LEU A 310 1.54 -17.75 7.94
CA LEU A 310 1.33 -16.64 8.87
C LEU A 310 0.38 -17.00 10.01
N ALA A 311 -0.70 -17.73 9.73
CA ALA A 311 -1.59 -18.25 10.77
C ALA A 311 -0.85 -19.23 11.70
N SER A 312 0.00 -20.09 11.14
CA SER A 312 0.85 -21.02 11.89
C SER A 312 1.84 -20.27 12.78
N LEU A 313 2.43 -19.16 12.28
CA LEU A 313 3.30 -18.31 13.07
C LEU A 313 2.53 -17.66 14.25
N GLN A 314 1.34 -17.12 14.03
CA GLN A 314 0.52 -16.54 15.12
C GLN A 314 0.26 -17.58 16.22
N ALA A 315 -0.16 -18.78 15.83
CA ALA A 315 -0.40 -19.88 16.76
C ALA A 315 0.87 -20.27 17.53
N LEU A 316 2.03 -20.31 16.86
CA LEU A 316 3.32 -20.56 17.50
C LEU A 316 3.68 -19.45 18.50
N LEU A 317 3.52 -18.19 18.11
CA LEU A 317 3.85 -17.02 18.95
C LEU A 317 2.97 -16.97 20.22
N GLU A 318 1.70 -17.36 20.12
CA GLU A 318 0.78 -17.42 21.25
C GLU A 318 1.24 -18.40 22.35
N VAL A 319 1.82 -19.53 21.95
CA VAL A 319 2.24 -20.62 22.88
C VAL A 319 3.76 -20.70 23.08
N LEU A 320 4.48 -19.61 22.79
CA LEU A 320 5.95 -19.59 22.87
C LEU A 320 6.46 -20.07 24.24
N PRO A 321 7.40 -21.02 24.27
CA PRO A 321 8.00 -21.45 25.52
C PRO A 321 8.85 -20.33 26.11
N THR A 322 9.14 -20.46 27.41
CA THR A 322 9.99 -19.53 28.13
C THR A 322 11.35 -19.39 27.45
N ALA A 323 11.74 -18.15 27.18
CA ALA A 323 13.04 -17.79 26.62
C ALA A 323 14.19 -18.48 27.38
N PRO A 324 15.18 -19.06 26.68
CA PRO A 324 16.35 -19.66 27.32
C PRO A 324 17.19 -18.59 28.04
N LEU A 325 18.06 -19.06 28.94
CA LEU A 325 19.06 -18.20 29.57
C LEU A 325 20.16 -17.86 28.56
N LEU A 326 20.54 -16.58 28.48
CA LEU A 326 21.68 -16.12 27.71
C LEU A 326 22.93 -16.06 28.59
N HIS A 327 24.10 -16.10 27.95
CA HIS A 327 25.37 -15.88 28.63
C HIS A 327 25.83 -14.43 28.42
N PHE A 328 25.95 -13.71 29.53
CA PHE A 328 26.56 -12.39 29.57
C PHE A 328 27.93 -12.46 30.25
N GLN A 329 28.84 -11.60 29.81
CA GLN A 329 30.16 -11.42 30.39
C GLN A 329 30.37 -9.93 30.71
N ARG A 330 31.37 -9.65 31.54
CA ARG A 330 31.81 -8.28 31.79
C ARG A 330 33.10 -8.02 31.02
N GLY A 331 33.09 -6.96 30.23
CA GLY A 331 34.24 -6.45 29.52
C GLY A 331 35.29 -5.86 30.47
N PRO A 332 36.48 -5.54 29.92
CA PRO A 332 37.59 -4.99 30.69
C PRO A 332 37.31 -3.60 31.29
N GLU A 333 36.40 -2.81 30.71
CA GLU A 333 36.03 -1.47 31.19
C GLU A 333 34.77 -1.46 32.07
N GLY A 334 34.17 -2.64 32.30
CA GLY A 334 32.98 -2.83 33.13
C GLY A 334 31.65 -2.80 32.37
N GLU A 335 31.71 -2.70 31.04
CA GLU A 335 30.62 -2.89 30.09
C GLU A 335 30.08 -4.33 30.12
N LEU A 336 28.80 -4.47 29.80
CA LEU A 336 28.14 -5.78 29.70
C LEU A 336 28.21 -6.27 28.25
N GLU A 337 28.60 -7.53 28.07
CA GLU A 337 28.82 -8.15 26.77
C GLU A 337 27.94 -9.39 26.59
N TYR A 338 27.13 -9.41 25.55
CA TYR A 338 26.47 -10.61 25.04
C TYR A 338 27.40 -11.31 24.05
N HIS A 339 27.57 -12.62 24.23
CA HIS A 339 28.32 -13.48 23.31
C HIS A 339 27.43 -14.65 22.91
N SER A 340 27.25 -14.87 21.62
CA SER A 340 26.45 -16.00 21.16
C SER A 340 27.10 -17.34 21.56
N THR A 341 26.28 -18.30 21.96
CA THR A 341 26.75 -19.65 22.29
C THR A 341 26.80 -20.54 21.05
N ALA A 342 27.63 -21.58 21.06
CA ALA A 342 27.68 -22.56 19.96
C ALA A 342 26.31 -23.20 19.65
N ARG A 343 25.43 -23.30 20.65
CA ARG A 343 24.03 -23.75 20.46
C ARG A 343 23.25 -22.71 19.64
N GLU A 344 23.31 -21.44 20.03
CA GLU A 344 22.63 -20.33 19.34
C GLU A 344 23.12 -20.18 17.89
N ASP A 345 24.43 -20.32 17.66
CA ASP A 345 25.02 -20.27 16.33
C ASP A 345 24.59 -21.46 15.46
N THR A 346 24.46 -22.66 16.05
CA THR A 346 23.96 -23.84 15.33
C THR A 346 22.49 -23.67 14.92
N LEU A 347 21.66 -23.14 15.81
CA LEU A 347 20.25 -22.84 15.51
C LEU A 347 20.13 -21.78 14.41
N TYR A 348 20.95 -20.72 14.50
CA TYR A 348 20.97 -19.67 13.48
C TYR A 348 21.48 -20.17 12.12
N ALA A 349 22.49 -21.03 12.09
CA ALA A 349 22.98 -21.62 10.85
C ALA A 349 21.92 -22.51 10.17
N ALA A 350 21.16 -23.30 10.95
CA ALA A 350 20.05 -24.09 10.41
C ALA A 350 18.92 -23.21 9.85
N TRP A 351 18.59 -22.12 10.54
CA TRP A 351 17.65 -21.11 10.05
C TRP A 351 18.09 -20.48 8.72
N GLN A 352 19.38 -20.14 8.62
CA GLN A 352 19.98 -19.51 7.43
C GLN A 352 19.95 -20.38 6.17
N GLU A 353 19.73 -21.70 6.29
CA GLU A 353 19.48 -22.55 5.11
C GLU A 353 18.18 -22.17 4.39
N HIS A 354 17.20 -21.63 5.13
CA HIS A 354 15.89 -21.20 4.63
C HIS A 354 15.76 -19.68 4.52
N PHE A 355 16.28 -18.93 5.48
CA PHE A 355 16.26 -17.47 5.50
C PHE A 355 17.62 -16.92 5.05
N GLN A 356 17.79 -16.75 3.74
CA GLN A 356 19.09 -16.41 3.14
C GLN A 356 19.38 -14.91 3.08
N VAL A 357 18.44 -14.09 3.53
CA VAL A 357 18.58 -12.62 3.53
C VAL A 357 19.33 -12.19 4.78
N LEU A 358 20.40 -11.42 4.60
CA LEU A 358 21.22 -10.91 5.69
C LEU A 358 20.70 -9.56 6.18
N VAL A 359 20.84 -9.35 7.49
CA VAL A 359 20.61 -8.05 8.12
C VAL A 359 21.67 -7.07 7.62
N ASP A 360 21.24 -5.88 7.24
CA ASP A 360 22.16 -4.81 6.85
C ASP A 360 22.87 -4.30 8.11
N GLU A 361 24.21 -4.44 8.16
CA GLU A 361 25.01 -3.98 9.30
C GLU A 361 25.15 -2.45 9.33
N ASP A 362 25.07 -1.79 8.17
CA ASP A 362 25.16 -0.33 8.04
C ASP A 362 23.83 0.37 8.36
N ALA A 363 22.71 -0.37 8.33
CA ALA A 363 21.39 0.13 8.73
C ALA A 363 20.95 -0.41 10.09
N ALA A 364 20.37 0.48 10.92
CA ALA A 364 19.77 0.07 12.19
C ALA A 364 18.53 -0.83 11.97
N MET A 365 17.78 -0.59 10.89
CA MET A 365 16.55 -1.30 10.56
C MET A 365 16.56 -1.66 9.07
N GLY A 366 17.13 -2.81 8.71
CA GLY A 366 17.26 -3.14 7.30
C GLY A 366 17.75 -4.56 7.02
N PHE A 367 17.50 -4.99 5.79
CA PHE A 367 18.04 -6.18 5.18
C PHE A 367 18.73 -5.80 3.88
N GLU A 368 19.74 -6.57 3.47
CA GLU A 368 20.41 -6.40 2.18
C GLU A 368 19.47 -6.66 0.98
N ALA A 369 18.38 -7.41 1.20
CA ALA A 369 17.36 -7.71 0.21
C ALA A 369 15.96 -7.84 0.87
N ASP A 370 14.90 -7.89 0.08
CA ASP A 370 13.55 -8.14 0.60
C ASP A 370 13.39 -9.61 1.04
N PRO A 371 13.05 -9.91 2.31
CA PRO A 371 12.85 -11.27 2.79
C PRO A 371 11.50 -11.90 2.40
N TRP A 372 10.52 -11.12 1.92
CA TRP A 372 9.15 -11.58 1.69
C TRP A 372 8.90 -12.45 0.44
N PRO A 373 9.64 -12.32 -0.69
CA PRO A 373 9.44 -13.17 -1.88
C PRO A 373 9.57 -14.67 -1.64
N HIS A 374 10.24 -15.09 -0.55
CA HIS A 374 10.42 -16.49 -0.16
C HIS A 374 9.81 -16.82 1.21
N ALA A 375 8.88 -15.98 1.69
CA ALA A 375 8.30 -16.10 3.03
C ALA A 375 7.56 -17.41 3.29
N SER A 376 6.87 -17.96 2.29
CA SER A 376 6.19 -19.24 2.45
C SER A 376 7.14 -20.36 2.89
N GLN A 377 8.40 -20.35 2.42
CA GLN A 377 9.40 -21.37 2.74
C GLN A 377 9.96 -21.19 4.14
N TRP A 378 10.45 -19.99 4.48
CA TRP A 378 11.09 -19.77 5.78
C TRP A 378 10.08 -19.72 6.92
N LEU A 379 8.86 -19.21 6.71
CA LEU A 379 7.81 -19.23 7.75
C LEU A 379 7.40 -20.66 8.09
N SER A 380 7.19 -21.50 7.07
CA SER A 380 6.84 -22.90 7.27
C SER A 380 7.96 -23.67 7.99
N ALA A 381 9.22 -23.40 7.61
CA ALA A 381 10.38 -24.01 8.28
C ALA A 381 10.49 -23.57 9.75
N LEU A 382 10.31 -22.27 10.04
CA LEU A 382 10.29 -21.75 11.42
C LEU A 382 9.21 -22.41 12.26
N CYS A 383 8.00 -22.57 11.70
CA CYS A 383 6.89 -23.21 12.40
C CYS A 383 7.13 -24.70 12.66
N ALA A 384 7.87 -25.38 11.77
CA ALA A 384 8.30 -26.76 11.96
C ALA A 384 9.42 -26.92 13.01
N HIS A 385 10.24 -25.87 13.20
CA HIS A 385 11.40 -25.85 14.08
C HIS A 385 11.36 -24.66 15.07
N PRO A 386 10.39 -24.63 16.00
CA PRO A 386 10.20 -23.51 16.91
C PRO A 386 11.40 -23.27 17.85
N GLU A 387 12.25 -24.27 18.06
CA GLU A 387 13.50 -24.15 18.81
C GLU A 387 14.49 -23.14 18.20
N TRP A 388 14.36 -22.78 16.92
CA TRP A 388 15.22 -21.75 16.32
C TRP A 388 15.06 -20.38 16.97
N LEU A 389 13.86 -20.07 17.47
CA LEU A 389 13.59 -18.81 18.16
C LEU A 389 14.38 -18.67 19.48
N ASP A 390 15.00 -19.74 19.97
CA ASP A 390 15.88 -19.68 21.14
C ASP A 390 17.18 -18.91 20.85
N SER A 391 17.53 -18.72 19.57
CA SER A 391 18.67 -17.89 19.15
C SER A 391 18.25 -16.42 19.01
N PRO A 392 18.90 -15.47 19.72
CA PRO A 392 18.62 -14.04 19.56
C PRO A 392 18.77 -13.53 18.12
N LYS A 393 19.68 -14.10 17.32
CA LYS A 393 19.86 -13.74 15.91
C LYS A 393 18.63 -14.11 15.05
N VAL A 394 17.96 -15.23 15.34
CA VAL A 394 16.71 -15.61 14.65
C VAL A 394 15.57 -14.66 15.05
N VAL A 395 15.46 -14.32 16.34
CA VAL A 395 14.44 -13.36 16.82
C VAL A 395 14.66 -11.97 16.24
N GLN A 396 15.91 -11.53 16.11
CA GLN A 396 16.28 -10.28 15.44
C GLN A 396 15.77 -10.27 13.99
N SER A 397 16.12 -11.27 13.19
CA SER A 397 15.68 -11.37 11.79
C SER A 397 14.15 -11.40 11.68
N LEU A 398 13.48 -12.19 12.52
CA LEU A 398 12.02 -12.25 12.51
C LEU A 398 11.39 -10.90 12.88
N ALA A 399 11.86 -10.24 13.95
CA ALA A 399 11.33 -8.95 14.38
C ALA A 399 11.51 -7.88 13.30
N LEU A 400 12.67 -7.83 12.64
CA LEU A 400 12.91 -6.92 11.51
C LEU A 400 11.96 -7.19 10.34
N ALA A 401 11.81 -8.46 9.93
CA ALA A 401 10.95 -8.83 8.82
C ALA A 401 9.49 -8.46 9.09
N LEU A 402 8.99 -8.77 10.30
CA LEU A 402 7.64 -8.43 10.73
C LEU A 402 7.43 -6.92 10.83
N THR A 403 8.41 -6.17 11.35
CA THR A 403 8.33 -4.70 11.47
C THR A 403 8.21 -4.04 10.10
N ASN A 404 9.01 -4.48 9.13
CA ASN A 404 9.00 -3.91 7.78
C ASN A 404 7.66 -4.12 7.06
N ARG A 405 6.96 -5.23 7.33
CA ARG A 405 5.67 -5.54 6.67
C ARG A 405 4.45 -5.06 7.46
N PHE A 406 4.47 -5.22 8.77
CA PHE A 406 3.29 -5.07 9.62
C PHE A 406 3.41 -3.93 10.64
N GLY A 407 4.56 -3.25 10.75
CA GLY A 407 4.79 -2.21 11.75
C GLY A 407 3.94 -0.95 11.57
N SER A 408 3.36 -0.74 10.39
CA SER A 408 2.35 0.30 10.16
C SER A 408 0.96 -0.08 10.67
N LEU A 409 0.70 -1.37 10.92
CA LEU A 409 -0.63 -1.91 11.22
C LEU A 409 -0.83 -2.12 12.74
N PRO A 410 -1.57 -1.23 13.45
CA PRO A 410 -1.66 -1.27 14.90
C PRO A 410 -2.23 -2.61 15.44
N TRP A 411 -3.18 -3.20 14.72
CA TRP A 411 -3.84 -4.44 15.13
C TRP A 411 -2.94 -5.69 15.05
N MET A 412 -1.77 -5.60 14.42
CA MET A 412 -0.81 -6.71 14.36
C MET A 412 0.06 -6.79 15.62
N ALA A 413 0.15 -5.73 16.42
CA ALA A 413 0.98 -5.67 17.63
C ALA A 413 0.73 -6.83 18.62
N PRO A 414 -0.53 -7.16 19.00
CA PRO A 414 -0.78 -8.18 20.02
C PRO A 414 -0.40 -9.60 19.59
N SER A 415 -0.59 -9.96 18.32
CA SER A 415 -0.37 -11.32 17.82
C SER A 415 1.05 -11.55 17.30
N MET A 416 1.71 -10.53 16.76
CA MET A 416 3.03 -10.68 16.11
C MET A 416 4.19 -10.14 16.95
N PHE A 417 4.01 -8.99 17.62
CA PHE A 417 5.13 -8.26 18.23
C PHE A 417 5.21 -8.46 19.74
N GLU A 418 4.07 -8.42 20.42
CA GLU A 418 3.99 -8.57 21.87
C GLU A 418 4.60 -9.88 22.42
N PRO A 419 4.44 -11.05 21.78
CA PRO A 419 5.08 -12.28 22.23
C PRO A 419 6.61 -12.24 22.11
N LEU A 420 7.13 -11.65 21.02
CA LEU A 420 8.56 -11.45 20.81
C LEU A 420 9.15 -10.45 21.79
N ALA A 421 8.43 -9.36 22.07
CA ALA A 421 8.79 -8.39 23.11
C ALA A 421 8.85 -9.04 24.50
N LYS A 422 7.88 -9.93 24.84
CA LYS A 422 7.89 -10.68 26.11
C LYS A 422 9.16 -11.55 26.23
N ARG A 423 9.61 -12.13 25.12
CA ARG A 423 10.84 -12.93 25.06
C ARG A 423 12.09 -12.05 25.22
N LEU A 424 12.19 -10.94 24.50
CA LEU A 424 13.30 -9.99 24.64
C LEU A 424 13.37 -9.40 26.06
N GLU A 425 12.24 -8.96 26.62
CA GLU A 425 12.13 -8.40 27.96
C GLU A 425 12.73 -9.33 29.03
N ARG A 426 12.61 -10.65 28.85
CA ARG A 426 13.20 -11.65 29.75
C ARG A 426 14.72 -11.70 29.63
N TRP A 427 15.26 -11.57 28.42
CA TRP A 427 16.71 -11.47 28.21
C TRP A 427 17.26 -10.16 28.80
N LEU A 428 16.54 -9.05 28.64
CA LEU A 428 16.91 -7.78 29.27
C LEU A 428 16.86 -7.87 30.81
N THR A 429 15.89 -8.57 31.40
CA THR A 429 15.87 -8.80 32.86
C THR A 429 17.05 -9.66 33.33
N GLN A 430 17.52 -10.61 32.51
CA GLN A 430 18.72 -11.38 32.83
C GLN A 430 19.97 -10.48 32.80
N LEU A 431 20.09 -9.65 31.77
CA LEU A 431 21.18 -8.67 31.62
C LEU A 431 21.21 -7.69 32.81
N GLU A 432 20.08 -7.10 33.18
CA GLU A 432 19.94 -6.22 34.36
C GLU A 432 20.36 -6.94 35.66
N GLY A 433 20.16 -8.26 35.73
CA GLY A 433 20.56 -9.10 36.86
C GLY A 433 22.07 -9.27 37.03
N GLU A 434 22.87 -9.06 35.97
CA GLU A 434 24.34 -9.07 36.02
C GLU A 434 24.92 -7.83 36.73
N GLY A 435 24.09 -6.81 36.98
CA GLY A 435 24.41 -5.60 37.74
C GLY A 435 24.65 -4.37 36.87
N SER A 436 25.21 -3.32 37.46
CA SER A 436 25.46 -2.04 36.76
C SER A 436 26.62 -2.15 35.76
N GLY A 437 26.38 -1.75 34.52
CA GLY A 437 27.34 -1.60 33.42
C GLY A 437 26.60 -1.15 32.15
N GLY A 438 27.24 -0.38 31.29
CA GLY A 438 26.65 0.04 30.01
C GLY A 438 26.57 -1.13 29.02
N PHE A 439 25.50 -1.18 28.22
CA PHE A 439 25.29 -2.16 27.17
C PHE A 439 25.44 -1.49 25.79
N VAL A 440 26.69 -1.31 25.39
CA VAL A 440 27.09 -0.51 24.22
C VAL A 440 26.89 -1.30 22.93
N TRP A 441 26.47 -0.62 21.86
CA TRP A 441 26.16 -1.21 20.55
C TRP A 441 27.35 -1.95 19.90
N ASP A 442 28.51 -1.32 19.82
CA ASP A 442 29.70 -1.85 19.12
C ASP A 442 30.47 -2.93 19.89
N VAL A 443 29.97 -3.35 21.06
CA VAL A 443 30.64 -4.31 21.93
C VAL A 443 30.08 -5.72 21.73
N ALA A 444 30.97 -6.66 21.42
CA ALA A 444 30.64 -8.08 21.23
C ALA A 444 29.41 -8.28 20.29
N ASP A 445 28.43 -9.10 20.68
CA ASP A 445 27.18 -9.31 19.92
C ASP A 445 26.01 -8.43 20.41
N ASN A 446 26.26 -7.37 21.20
CA ASN A 446 25.20 -6.56 21.83
C ASN A 446 24.19 -5.97 20.83
N ALA A 447 24.67 -5.58 19.64
CA ALA A 447 23.84 -5.09 18.54
C ALA A 447 22.70 -6.05 18.15
N VAL A 448 22.83 -7.37 18.43
CA VAL A 448 21.74 -8.34 18.18
C VAL A 448 20.52 -8.03 19.03
N LEU A 449 20.70 -7.87 20.34
CA LEU A 449 19.62 -7.60 21.28
C LEU A 449 19.09 -6.16 21.15
N LEU A 450 19.98 -5.19 20.97
CA LEU A 450 19.60 -3.78 20.78
C LEU A 450 18.78 -3.57 19.51
N ARG A 451 19.22 -4.15 18.37
CA ARG A 451 18.48 -4.07 17.11
C ARG A 451 17.13 -4.79 17.18
N THR A 452 17.08 -5.93 17.87
CA THR A 452 15.80 -6.62 18.15
C THR A 452 14.86 -5.72 18.96
N GLY A 453 15.41 -5.02 19.96
CA GLY A 453 14.68 -4.03 20.76
C GLY A 453 14.13 -2.89 19.92
N LEU A 454 14.95 -2.26 19.07
CA LEU A 454 14.53 -1.21 18.16
C LEU A 454 13.41 -1.67 17.23
N ALA A 455 13.55 -2.85 16.62
CA ALA A 455 12.54 -3.40 15.73
C ALA A 455 11.19 -3.57 16.44
N LEU A 456 11.20 -4.14 17.64
CA LEU A 456 9.98 -4.33 18.43
C LEU A 456 9.38 -3.01 18.94
N VAL A 457 10.21 -2.03 19.31
CA VAL A 457 9.73 -0.67 19.66
C VAL A 457 8.98 -0.06 18.49
N VAL A 458 9.57 -0.08 17.29
CA VAL A 458 8.96 0.47 16.07
C VAL A 458 7.71 -0.31 15.69
N GLY A 459 7.76 -1.65 15.69
CA GLY A 459 6.61 -2.50 15.34
C GLY A 459 5.43 -2.39 16.31
N MET A 460 5.68 -2.01 17.57
CA MET A 460 4.63 -1.79 18.58
C MET A 460 4.21 -0.32 18.74
N GLU A 461 4.89 0.62 18.08
CA GLU A 461 4.70 2.07 18.29
C GLU A 461 3.24 2.49 18.09
N ARG A 462 2.54 1.93 17.11
CA ARG A 462 1.13 2.28 16.86
C ARG A 462 0.14 1.41 17.64
N GLY A 463 0.42 0.11 17.74
CA GLY A 463 -0.52 -0.89 18.26
C GLY A 463 -0.46 -1.14 19.77
N ALA A 464 0.69 -0.91 20.38
CA ALA A 464 0.94 -1.15 21.79
C ALA A 464 1.86 -0.05 22.38
N ARG A 465 1.45 1.21 22.20
CA ARG A 465 2.19 2.44 22.58
C ARG A 465 2.84 2.38 23.96
N GLU A 466 2.08 2.06 25.00
CA GLU A 466 2.60 2.00 26.37
C GLU A 466 3.72 0.97 26.52
N ARG A 467 3.57 -0.18 25.85
CA ARG A 467 4.57 -1.24 25.87
C ARG A 467 5.80 -0.91 25.04
N SER A 468 5.60 -0.30 23.87
CA SER A 468 6.68 0.28 23.05
C SER A 468 7.50 1.29 23.87
N ARG A 469 6.83 2.22 24.56
CA ARG A 469 7.46 3.20 25.48
C ARG A 469 8.30 2.52 26.54
N HIS A 470 7.72 1.56 27.27
CA HIS A 470 8.42 0.87 28.34
C HIS A 470 9.63 0.07 27.86
N LEU A 471 9.55 -0.57 26.69
CA LEU A 471 10.69 -1.24 26.10
C LEU A 471 11.78 -0.23 25.70
N ALA A 472 11.41 0.90 25.09
CA ALA A 472 12.35 1.95 24.71
C ALA A 472 13.04 2.59 25.93
N GLU A 473 12.30 2.88 27.01
CA GLU A 473 12.83 3.38 28.28
C GLU A 473 13.85 2.39 28.89
N ARG A 474 13.56 1.08 28.84
CA ARG A 474 14.50 0.05 29.31
C ARG A 474 15.77 0.02 28.47
N LEU A 475 15.65 0.06 27.15
CA LEU A 475 16.81 0.07 26.24
C LEU A 475 17.69 1.32 26.47
N LEU A 476 17.09 2.50 26.62
CA LEU A 476 17.80 3.75 26.96
C LEU A 476 18.50 3.70 28.33
N SER A 477 17.96 2.95 29.28
CA SER A 477 18.62 2.78 30.59
C SER A 477 19.86 1.87 30.52
N LEU A 478 19.94 1.02 29.49
CA LEU A 478 21.05 0.10 29.24
C LEU A 478 22.10 0.73 28.31
N ASP A 479 21.67 1.51 27.31
CA ASP A 479 22.50 2.24 26.37
C ASP A 479 22.37 3.76 26.59
N ASP A 480 23.30 4.33 27.37
CA ASP A 480 23.31 5.75 27.72
C ASP A 480 23.68 6.68 26.55
N GLN A 481 24.31 6.12 25.50
CA GLN A 481 24.70 6.84 24.29
C GLN A 481 23.53 7.06 23.32
N ASP A 482 22.38 6.42 23.56
CA ASP A 482 21.22 6.43 22.67
C ASP A 482 21.60 6.08 21.22
N SER A 483 22.38 5.01 21.06
CA SER A 483 22.87 4.51 19.76
C SER A 483 21.72 4.17 18.80
N LEU A 484 20.53 3.94 19.36
CA LEU A 484 19.30 3.60 18.64
C LEU A 484 18.41 4.81 18.31
N GLY A 485 18.73 6.01 18.81
CA GLY A 485 17.91 7.22 18.62
C GLY A 485 16.52 7.14 19.26
N LEU A 486 16.34 6.36 20.32
CA LEU A 486 15.08 6.12 21.00
C LEU A 486 14.61 7.32 21.84
N ARG A 487 15.51 8.24 22.21
CA ARG A 487 15.19 9.35 23.11
C ARG A 487 14.14 10.29 22.52
N GLU A 488 14.19 10.56 21.22
CA GLU A 488 13.17 11.39 20.54
C GLU A 488 11.79 10.71 20.58
N LEU A 489 11.73 9.40 20.33
CA LEU A 489 10.49 8.61 20.36
C LEU A 489 9.88 8.59 21.77
N VAL A 490 10.67 8.30 22.80
CA VAL A 490 10.19 8.29 24.19
C VAL A 490 9.69 9.68 24.59
N LEU A 491 10.43 10.73 24.21
CA LEU A 491 10.05 12.10 24.53
C LEU A 491 8.72 12.50 23.88
N ASP A 492 8.50 12.16 22.61
CA ASP A 492 7.22 12.38 21.94
C ASP A 492 6.08 11.70 22.69
N GLN A 493 6.20 10.39 22.96
CA GLN A 493 5.17 9.62 23.63
C GLN A 493 4.83 10.19 25.01
N LEU A 494 5.83 10.56 25.82
CA LEU A 494 5.61 11.19 27.12
C LEU A 494 4.89 12.54 27.02
N LEU A 495 5.24 13.36 26.02
CA LEU A 495 4.57 14.64 25.80
C LEU A 495 3.12 14.44 25.35
N ARG A 496 2.83 13.45 24.51
CA ARG A 496 1.45 13.11 24.09
C ARG A 496 0.59 12.64 25.28
N GLU A 497 1.19 11.87 26.19
CA GLU A 497 0.54 11.43 27.44
C GLU A 497 0.44 12.55 28.51
N GLY A 498 1.03 13.72 28.26
CA GLY A 498 1.06 14.84 29.21
C GLY A 498 2.00 14.62 30.40
N ARG A 499 2.90 13.63 30.34
CA ARG A 499 3.91 13.32 31.36
C ARG A 499 5.12 14.28 31.27
N ASN A 500 4.85 15.58 31.43
CA ASN A 500 5.83 16.63 31.16
C ASN A 500 7.06 16.59 32.09
N GLU A 501 6.91 16.14 33.34
CA GLU A 501 8.03 16.01 34.28
C GLU A 501 9.01 14.92 33.81
N HIS A 502 8.51 13.75 33.42
CA HIS A 502 9.35 12.67 32.94
C HIS A 502 9.97 12.98 31.57
N ALA A 503 9.21 13.65 30.70
CA ALA A 503 9.74 14.19 29.45
C ALA A 503 10.94 15.13 29.70
N LEU A 504 10.85 15.98 30.74
CA LEU A 504 11.95 16.85 31.11
C LEU A 504 13.16 16.04 31.60
N GLU A 505 12.98 15.04 32.47
CA GLU A 505 14.04 14.16 32.97
C GLU A 505 14.81 13.48 31.84
N VAL A 506 14.09 12.84 30.91
CA VAL A 506 14.67 12.17 29.73
C VAL A 506 15.42 13.17 28.85
N SER A 507 14.82 14.35 28.62
CA SER A 507 15.45 15.35 27.76
C SER A 507 16.72 15.97 28.34
N GLN A 508 16.91 15.95 29.66
CA GLN A 508 18.05 16.59 30.34
C GLN A 508 19.30 15.70 30.42
N GLN A 509 19.18 14.43 30.07
CA GLN A 509 20.32 13.52 30.05
C GLN A 509 21.38 14.02 29.05
N PRO A 510 22.69 13.92 29.39
CA PRO A 510 23.75 14.32 28.49
C PRO A 510 23.64 13.60 27.13
N MET A 511 24.01 14.31 26.06
CA MET A 511 24.08 13.79 24.70
C MET A 511 25.36 14.30 24.05
N GLU A 512 25.99 13.45 23.25
CA GLU A 512 27.14 13.89 22.44
C GLU A 512 26.70 14.85 21.33
N THR A 513 25.60 14.51 20.65
CA THR A 513 25.01 15.33 19.58
C THR A 513 23.62 15.83 19.98
N PRO A 514 23.38 17.16 20.00
CA PRO A 514 22.07 17.69 20.33
C PRO A 514 21.06 17.40 19.20
N LEU A 515 20.00 16.66 19.52
CA LEU A 515 18.91 16.36 18.60
C LEU A 515 17.81 17.43 18.68
N LEU A 516 17.31 17.89 17.53
CA LEU A 516 16.30 18.95 17.46
C LEU A 516 15.00 18.54 18.16
N GLY A 517 14.56 17.29 17.99
CA GLY A 517 13.34 16.78 18.61
C GLY A 517 13.43 16.76 20.13
N VAL A 518 14.60 16.37 20.67
CA VAL A 518 14.86 16.38 22.13
C VAL A 518 14.82 17.80 22.69
N LEU A 519 15.50 18.75 22.05
CA LEU A 519 15.52 20.14 22.51
C LEU A 519 14.14 20.79 22.44
N MET A 520 13.44 20.65 21.32
CA MET A 520 12.10 21.23 21.18
C MET A 520 11.07 20.55 22.08
N GLY A 521 11.19 19.24 22.31
CA GLY A 521 10.38 18.53 23.31
C GLY A 521 10.63 19.04 24.73
N ARG A 522 11.89 19.32 25.10
CA ARG A 522 12.24 19.98 26.37
C ARG A 522 11.58 21.35 26.50
N VAL A 523 11.60 22.17 25.44
CA VAL A 523 10.91 23.48 25.42
C VAL A 523 9.42 23.31 25.70
N LEU A 524 8.77 22.36 25.03
CA LEU A 524 7.33 22.12 25.22
C LEU A 524 7.02 21.64 26.64
N ALA A 525 7.82 20.71 27.19
CA ALA A 525 7.69 20.23 28.56
C ALA A 525 7.82 21.38 29.57
N LEU A 526 8.87 22.20 29.47
CA LEU A 526 9.11 23.35 30.36
C LEU A 526 7.99 24.39 30.25
N TYR A 527 7.50 24.66 29.03
CA TYR A 527 6.38 25.56 28.81
C TYR A 527 5.11 25.06 29.51
N ARG A 528 4.78 23.77 29.36
CA ARG A 528 3.62 23.14 30.00
C ARG A 528 3.74 23.06 31.53
N LEU A 529 4.96 23.02 32.05
CA LEU A 529 5.28 23.10 33.49
C LEU A 529 5.36 24.55 34.01
N GLU A 530 5.00 25.55 33.20
CA GLU A 530 5.03 26.98 33.54
C GLU A 530 6.44 27.54 33.87
N ARG A 531 7.50 26.83 33.47
CA ARG A 531 8.91 27.24 33.66
C ARG A 531 9.42 28.07 32.48
N GLN A 532 8.80 29.23 32.28
CA GLN A 532 8.96 30.02 31.03
C GLN A 532 10.38 30.52 30.75
N ASP A 533 11.15 30.89 31.78
CA ASP A 533 12.52 31.37 31.59
C ASP A 533 13.43 30.23 31.11
N GLU A 534 13.32 29.05 31.71
CA GLU A 534 14.06 27.86 31.28
C GLU A 534 13.61 27.36 29.91
N ALA A 535 12.31 27.43 29.60
CA ALA A 535 11.79 27.13 28.27
C ALA A 535 12.39 28.06 27.20
N PHE A 536 12.59 29.34 27.53
CA PHE A 536 13.25 30.29 26.63
C PHE A 536 14.73 29.97 26.41
N ASP A 537 15.45 29.58 27.47
CA ASP A 537 16.86 29.19 27.35
C ASP A 537 17.03 27.93 26.50
N ALA A 538 16.18 26.90 26.70
CA ALA A 538 16.16 25.70 25.87
C ALA A 538 15.75 26.01 24.41
N LEU A 539 14.85 26.98 24.19
CA LEU A 539 14.44 27.39 22.84
C LEU A 539 15.59 28.07 22.09
N ARG A 540 16.44 28.81 22.81
CA ARG A 540 17.66 29.39 22.23
C ARG A 540 18.61 28.29 21.76
N GLU A 541 18.86 27.27 22.59
CA GLU A 541 19.67 26.10 22.21
C GLU A 541 19.11 25.41 20.96
N ALA A 542 17.79 25.18 20.91
CA ALA A 542 17.14 24.59 19.74
C ALA A 542 17.28 25.45 18.48
N THR A 543 17.25 26.77 18.63
CA THR A 543 17.40 27.72 17.50
C THR A 543 18.84 27.76 17.01
N ASP A 544 19.82 27.60 17.90
CA ASP A 544 21.24 27.50 17.56
C ASP A 544 21.53 26.23 16.73
N VAL A 545 20.82 25.13 17.01
CA VAL A 545 20.87 23.88 16.21
C VAL A 545 20.12 24.05 14.88
N ASN A 546 18.89 24.56 14.91
CA ASN A 546 18.07 24.72 13.70
C ASN A 546 17.32 26.06 13.68
N THR A 547 17.87 27.01 12.92
CA THR A 547 17.29 28.37 12.79
C THR A 547 15.91 28.41 12.12
N HIS A 548 15.50 27.34 11.43
CA HIS A 548 14.22 27.29 10.70
C HIS A 548 13.05 26.82 11.56
N VAL A 549 13.29 26.17 12.71
CA VAL A 549 12.28 25.41 13.44
C VAL A 549 11.08 26.25 13.89
N ILE A 550 11.30 27.45 14.44
CA ILE A 550 10.20 28.30 14.95
C ILE A 550 9.32 28.80 13.79
N ALA A 551 9.95 29.28 12.72
CA ALA A 551 9.25 29.76 11.54
C ALA A 551 8.45 28.64 10.87
N MET A 552 9.03 27.43 10.83
CA MET A 552 8.37 26.25 10.28
C MET A 552 7.17 25.84 11.12
N LEU A 553 7.28 25.80 12.45
CA LEU A 553 6.17 25.41 13.35
C LEU A 553 5.02 26.41 13.38
N CYS A 554 5.30 27.72 13.31
CA CYS A 554 4.27 28.75 13.46
C CYS A 554 3.53 29.05 12.14
N ALA A 555 4.10 28.74 10.97
CA ALA A 555 3.43 28.94 9.69
C ALA A 555 2.17 28.08 9.56
N GLU A 556 1.10 28.62 8.97
CA GLU A 556 -0.14 27.86 8.72
C GLU A 556 0.09 26.80 7.64
N ASN A 557 0.54 27.20 6.45
CA ASN A 557 0.82 26.29 5.32
C ASN A 557 2.23 26.51 4.76
N PRO A 558 3.30 26.09 5.47
CA PRO A 558 4.66 26.19 4.95
C PRO A 558 4.85 25.27 3.74
N ARG A 559 5.67 25.71 2.78
CA ARG A 559 6.04 24.87 1.64
C ARG A 559 6.85 23.68 2.14
N ALA A 560 6.35 22.47 1.86
CA ALA A 560 7.00 21.21 2.17
C ALA A 560 8.46 21.19 1.67
N ALA A 561 9.35 20.64 2.50
CA ALA A 561 10.65 20.19 2.01
C ALA A 561 10.43 18.95 1.13
N SER A 562 11.18 18.81 0.04
CA SER A 562 11.06 17.60 -0.80
C SER A 562 11.35 16.37 0.07
N PRO A 563 10.50 15.33 0.04
CA PRO A 563 10.84 14.07 0.66
C PRO A 563 12.07 13.51 -0.07
N SER A 564 13.17 13.34 0.66
CA SER A 564 14.27 12.45 0.26
C SER A 564 14.11 11.14 1.02
N ASP A 565 14.48 10.02 0.41
CA ASP A 565 14.57 8.73 1.10
C ASP A 565 15.69 8.70 2.17
N GLU A 566 16.53 9.75 2.22
CA GLU A 566 17.58 9.95 3.22
C GLU A 566 17.09 10.76 4.42
N LEU A 567 17.59 10.41 5.61
CA LEU A 567 17.44 11.16 6.87
C LEU A 567 17.84 12.63 6.67
N PRO A 568 17.02 13.61 7.10
CA PRO A 568 17.35 15.02 6.94
C PRO A 568 18.66 15.38 7.64
N ALA A 569 19.54 16.09 6.93
CA ALA A 569 20.76 16.61 7.53
C ALA A 569 20.42 17.53 8.72
N SER A 570 21.16 17.40 9.82
CA SER A 570 20.96 18.22 11.02
C SER A 570 21.10 19.71 10.73
N GLY A 571 20.23 20.52 11.33
CA GLY A 571 20.12 21.97 11.12
C GLY A 571 19.43 22.39 9.82
N SER A 572 19.05 21.43 8.97
CA SER A 572 18.44 21.73 7.67
C SER A 572 16.97 22.18 7.78
N ARG A 573 16.47 22.81 6.72
CA ARG A 573 15.03 23.08 6.58
C ARG A 573 14.19 21.79 6.54
N ALA A 574 14.77 20.69 6.07
CA ALA A 574 14.09 19.39 6.01
C ALA A 574 13.90 18.79 7.41
N GLU A 575 14.89 18.89 8.30
CA GLU A 575 14.79 18.46 9.70
C GLU A 575 13.69 19.25 10.45
N ALA A 576 13.64 20.57 10.26
CA ALA A 576 12.56 21.41 10.82
C ALA A 576 11.17 21.05 10.28
N TRP A 577 11.08 20.64 9.02
CA TRP A 577 9.84 20.17 8.41
C TRP A 577 9.41 18.81 8.99
N GLN A 578 10.34 17.87 9.16
CA GLN A 578 10.08 16.58 9.80
C GLN A 578 9.57 16.77 11.25
N TYR A 579 10.26 17.59 12.05
CA TYR A 579 9.79 17.90 13.41
C TYR A 579 8.39 18.50 13.43
N ARG A 580 8.07 19.39 12.47
CA ARG A 580 6.72 19.96 12.34
C ARG A 580 5.69 18.87 12.06
N ILE A 581 5.95 17.95 11.12
CA ILE A 581 5.01 16.86 10.81
C ILE A 581 4.71 16.06 12.08
N LEU A 582 5.76 15.71 12.83
CA LEU A 582 5.63 14.85 14.01
C LEU A 582 4.93 15.55 15.18
N MET A 583 5.35 16.78 15.55
CA MET A 583 5.00 17.36 16.85
C MET A 583 4.03 18.55 16.81
N ARG A 584 3.68 19.07 15.62
CA ARG A 584 2.90 20.32 15.55
C ARG A 584 1.56 20.23 16.26
N ASP A 585 0.89 19.09 16.15
CA ASP A 585 -0.37 18.82 16.83
C ASP A 585 -0.25 19.05 18.35
N GLN A 586 0.83 18.59 18.96
CA GLN A 586 1.11 18.77 20.39
C GLN A 586 1.28 20.25 20.78
N TRP A 587 1.92 21.04 19.92
CA TRP A 587 2.03 22.48 20.09
C TRP A 587 0.69 23.20 19.92
N ALA A 588 -0.11 22.82 18.92
CA ALA A 588 -1.42 23.40 18.65
C ALA A 588 -2.44 23.09 19.76
N ASN A 589 -2.40 21.88 20.30
CA ASN A 589 -3.25 21.44 21.40
C ASN A 589 -2.83 22.04 22.77
N THR A 590 -1.63 22.61 22.86
CA THR A 590 -1.16 23.28 24.07
C THR A 590 -1.58 24.75 24.05
N ARG A 591 -2.43 25.14 25.01
CA ARG A 591 -3.00 26.49 25.08
C ARG A 591 -1.90 27.57 25.05
N GLY A 592 -1.91 28.40 24.00
CA GLY A 592 -1.04 29.56 23.87
C GLY A 592 0.40 29.27 23.45
N ALA A 593 0.79 27.99 23.25
CA ALA A 593 2.19 27.62 22.99
C ALA A 593 2.71 28.17 21.66
N LEU A 594 1.93 28.09 20.57
CA LEU A 594 2.31 28.65 19.27
C LEU A 594 2.42 30.18 19.31
N ALA A 595 1.51 30.86 20.01
CA ALA A 595 1.57 32.30 20.19
C ALA A 595 2.79 32.73 21.01
N TRP A 596 3.16 31.94 22.03
CA TRP A 596 4.38 32.14 22.80
C TRP A 596 5.63 31.95 21.93
N LEU A 597 5.70 30.90 21.12
CA LEU A 597 6.82 30.66 20.18
C LEU A 597 7.03 31.85 19.23
N GLU A 598 5.95 32.36 18.62
CA GLU A 598 6.05 33.52 17.71
C GLU A 598 6.52 34.79 18.46
N ALA A 599 6.08 35.00 19.70
CA ALA A 599 6.56 36.11 20.53
C ALA A 599 8.06 35.97 20.88
N GLN A 600 8.52 34.75 21.20
CA GLN A 600 9.94 34.52 21.48
C GLN A 600 10.81 34.65 20.23
N ARG A 601 10.30 34.31 19.04
CA ARG A 601 10.99 34.54 17.77
C ARG A 601 11.36 36.00 17.58
N ALA A 602 10.42 36.92 17.86
CA ALA A 602 10.68 38.35 17.79
C ALA A 602 11.76 38.80 18.79
N ARG A 603 11.78 38.20 20.00
CA ARG A 603 12.77 38.47 21.04
C ARG A 603 14.17 37.96 20.68
N LEU A 604 14.26 36.79 20.04
CA LEU A 604 15.53 36.21 19.55
C LEU A 604 16.12 37.05 18.42
N ASN A 605 15.29 37.54 17.49
CA ASN A 605 15.73 38.41 16.38
C ASN A 605 16.10 39.85 16.78
N ALA A 606 15.70 40.28 17.98
CA ALA A 606 15.96 41.64 18.48
C ALA A 606 17.31 41.78 19.20
N ARG A 607 18.04 40.68 19.39
CA ARG A 607 19.43 40.62 19.86
C ARG A 607 20.34 40.31 18.69
#